data_AF-A0A090WBD2-F1
#
_entry.id   AF-A0A090WBD2-F1
#
_cell.length_a   1.000
_cell.length_b   1.000
_cell.length_c   1.000
_cell.angle_alpha   90.00
_cell.angle_beta   90.00
_cell.angle_gamma   90.00
#
_symmetry.space_group_name_H-M   'P 1'
#
loop_
_entity.id
_entity.type
_entity.pdbx_description
1 polymer ?
#
loop_
_entity_poly.entity_id
_entity_poly.type
_entity_poly.pdbx_seq_one_letter_code
_entity_poly.pdbx_strand_id
1 'polypeptide(L)'
;MEKKINLRVTETVKHGLEQLAKKESKTLSHYLRELLNEHVEDFYEDEDTSEVVCLGTMYVNAGKPIPPYERSFDFTVLLVWLFCKYLNPVETINKEALSGLKVRVEKVISSSSFSQPLKMEFVKVLNDLNRFLVEDDYENKRFYFSSPNHNLAFNYFLLINEVWASRT
;
A
#
# COMPACT_ATOMS: atom_id res chain seq x y z
N MET A 1 -21.27 15.67 19.25
CA MET A 1 -20.73 16.94 18.72
C MET A 1 -20.65 16.82 17.21
N GLU A 2 -21.31 17.68 16.44
CA GLU A 2 -21.21 17.66 14.97
C GLU A 2 -19.83 18.18 14.54
N LYS A 3 -18.96 17.28 14.06
CA LYS A 3 -17.67 17.65 13.47
C LYS A 3 -17.92 18.29 12.09
N LYS A 4 -17.37 19.49 11.87
CA LYS A 4 -17.37 20.14 10.56
C LYS A 4 -16.25 19.56 9.69
N ILE A 5 -16.60 19.05 8.52
CA ILE A 5 -15.65 18.47 7.56
C ILE A 5 -15.50 19.45 6.40
N ASN A 6 -14.26 19.86 6.12
CA ASN A 6 -13.92 20.71 4.98
C ASN A 6 -13.11 19.86 3.98
N LEU A 7 -13.72 19.52 2.85
CA LEU A 7 -13.10 18.69 1.81
C LEU A 7 -12.81 19.55 0.58
N ARG A 8 -11.59 19.49 0.04
CA ARG A 8 -11.24 20.11 -1.25
C ARG A 8 -11.21 19.02 -2.31
N VAL A 9 -12.13 19.12 -3.26
CA VAL A 9 -12.26 18.17 -4.38
C VAL A 9 -12.48 18.93 -5.68
N THR A 10 -12.19 18.27 -6.80
CA THR A 10 -12.51 18.79 -8.13
C THR A 10 -14.03 18.85 -8.34
N GLU A 11 -14.49 19.78 -9.17
CA GLU A 11 -15.93 20.01 -9.39
C GLU A 11 -16.63 18.77 -9.99
N THR A 12 -15.92 17.99 -10.81
CA THR A 12 -16.43 16.73 -11.38
C THR A 12 -16.71 15.68 -10.30
N VAL A 13 -15.80 15.56 -9.33
CA VAL A 13 -15.95 14.62 -8.20
C VAL A 13 -17.05 15.08 -7.26
N LYS A 14 -17.14 16.39 -6.98
CA LYS A 14 -18.22 16.97 -6.19
C LYS A 14 -19.60 16.67 -6.79
N HIS A 15 -19.74 16.85 -8.11
CA HIS A 15 -21.01 16.58 -8.78
C HIS A 15 -21.39 15.09 -8.72
N GLY A 16 -20.43 14.19 -8.87
CA GLY A 16 -20.66 12.75 -8.70
C GLY A 16 -21.12 12.39 -7.28
N LEU A 17 -20.45 12.95 -6.26
CA LEU A 17 -20.81 12.72 -4.86
C LEU A 17 -22.20 13.26 -4.50
N GLU A 18 -22.60 14.41 -5.08
CA GLU A 18 -23.94 14.97 -4.90
C GLU A 18 -25.02 14.08 -5.50
N GLN A 19 -24.77 13.47 -6.67
CA GLN A 19 -25.72 12.54 -7.29
C GLN A 19 -25.88 11.26 -6.46
N LEU A 20 -24.79 10.73 -5.92
CA LEU A 20 -24.80 9.55 -5.06
C LEU A 20 -25.54 9.82 -3.74
N ALA A 21 -25.27 10.95 -3.09
CA ALA A 21 -25.98 11.35 -1.88
C ALA A 21 -27.49 11.50 -2.11
N LYS A 22 -27.89 12.09 -3.26
CA LYS A 22 -29.30 12.20 -3.66
C LYS A 22 -29.95 10.84 -3.90
N LYS A 23 -29.24 9.89 -4.52
CA LYS A 23 -29.73 8.53 -4.75
C LYS A 23 -30.05 7.81 -3.43
N GLU A 24 -29.28 8.08 -2.39
CA GLU A 24 -29.49 7.53 -1.05
C GLU A 24 -30.41 8.40 -0.16
N SER A 25 -31.01 9.45 -0.70
CA SER A 25 -31.86 10.40 0.06
C SER A 25 -31.15 11.03 1.27
N LYS A 26 -29.83 11.24 1.16
CA LYS A 26 -28.99 11.81 2.21
C LYS A 26 -28.42 13.17 1.78
N THR A 27 -28.09 14.00 2.75
CA THR A 27 -27.30 15.22 2.47
C THR A 27 -25.87 14.82 2.14
N LEU A 28 -25.20 15.57 1.26
CA LEU A 28 -23.80 15.31 0.89
C LEU A 28 -22.89 15.19 2.12
N SER A 29 -23.09 16.06 3.12
CA SER A 29 -22.30 16.00 4.36
C SER A 29 -22.59 14.78 5.22
N HIS A 30 -23.80 14.22 5.19
CA HIS A 30 -24.12 12.98 5.89
C HIS A 30 -23.50 11.78 5.16
N TYR A 31 -23.70 11.73 3.84
CA TYR A 31 -23.15 10.69 2.97
C TYR A 31 -21.62 10.62 3.08
N LEU A 32 -20.94 11.77 3.06
CA LEU A 32 -19.49 11.84 3.23
C LEU A 32 -19.04 11.42 4.63
N ARG A 33 -19.82 11.72 5.67
CA ARG A 33 -19.48 11.29 7.04
C ARG A 33 -19.61 9.79 7.20
N GLU A 34 -20.66 9.18 6.65
CA GLU A 34 -20.81 7.72 6.66
C GLU A 34 -19.70 7.07 5.86
N LEU A 35 -19.43 7.54 4.64
CA LEU A 35 -18.34 7.01 3.82
C LEU A 35 -16.98 7.14 4.52
N LEU A 36 -16.72 8.28 5.14
CA LEU A 36 -15.50 8.48 5.92
C LEU A 36 -15.48 7.63 7.18
N ASN A 37 -16.58 7.50 7.93
CA ASN A 37 -16.62 6.68 9.14
C ASN A 37 -16.47 5.20 8.82
N GLU A 38 -17.15 4.69 7.78
CA GLU A 38 -16.96 3.32 7.29
C GLU A 38 -15.49 3.08 6.89
N HIS A 39 -14.85 4.06 6.26
CA HIS A 39 -13.44 3.98 5.88
C HIS A 39 -12.46 4.37 6.99
N VAL A 40 -12.90 4.84 8.16
CA VAL A 40 -12.01 5.31 9.25
C VAL A 40 -12.15 4.44 10.50
N GLU A 41 -13.33 3.91 10.80
CA GLU A 41 -13.51 2.90 11.87
C GLU A 41 -12.76 1.61 11.51
N ASP A 42 -12.67 1.26 10.22
CA ASP A 42 -11.78 0.19 9.73
C ASP A 42 -10.26 0.50 9.90
N PHE A 43 -9.89 1.73 10.27
CA PHE A 43 -8.48 2.17 10.39
C PHE A 43 -8.01 2.42 11.83
N TYR A 44 -8.90 2.47 12.83
CA TYR A 44 -8.53 2.84 14.22
C TYR A 44 -8.96 1.82 15.30
N GLU A 45 -9.47 0.64 14.95
CA GLU A 45 -9.40 -0.49 15.87
C GLU A 45 -7.94 -1.01 15.87
N ASP A 46 -7.23 -0.77 16.97
CA ASP A 46 -5.84 -1.16 17.29
C ASP A 46 -4.70 -0.15 17.03
N GLU A 47 -4.79 1.07 17.57
CA GLU A 47 -3.56 1.78 17.98
C GLU A 47 -3.75 2.44 19.36
N ASP A 48 -3.69 1.61 20.41
CA ASP A 48 -3.24 2.06 21.73
C ASP A 48 -2.35 0.97 22.34
N THR A 49 -1.06 1.03 22.05
CA THR A 49 0.02 0.95 23.05
C THR A 49 1.39 1.01 22.38
N SER A 50 2.16 2.02 22.77
CA SER A 50 3.61 1.93 22.86
C SER A 50 3.97 0.73 23.72
N GLU A 51 4.56 -0.33 23.16
CA GLU A 51 5.61 -1.15 23.80
C GLU A 51 6.09 -2.29 22.88
N VAL A 52 7.42 -2.38 22.75
CA VAL A 52 8.27 -3.56 22.56
C VAL A 52 7.76 -4.71 21.67
N VAL A 53 8.54 -4.95 20.60
CA VAL A 53 8.58 -6.18 19.80
C VAL A 53 8.32 -7.44 20.65
N CYS A 54 7.14 -8.03 20.46
CA CYS A 54 6.85 -9.41 20.76
C CYS A 54 5.95 -9.96 19.66
N LEU A 55 6.33 -11.08 19.06
CA LEU A 55 5.41 -11.91 18.26
C LEU A 55 4.18 -12.23 19.13
N GLY A 56 3.07 -11.54 18.88
CA GLY A 56 1.82 -11.70 19.62
C GLY A 56 0.70 -12.08 18.67
N THR A 57 0.15 -13.28 18.87
CA THR A 57 -1.05 -13.84 18.25
C THR A 57 -2.18 -12.80 18.10
N MET A 58 -2.58 -12.51 16.86
CA MET A 58 -3.80 -11.76 16.57
C MET A 58 -5.02 -12.54 17.07
N TYR A 59 -5.89 -11.86 17.82
CA TYR A 59 -7.18 -12.38 18.21
C TYR A 59 -8.09 -12.47 16.98
N VAL A 60 -8.38 -13.71 16.61
CA VAL A 60 -9.23 -14.06 15.48
C VAL A 60 -10.68 -13.71 15.84
N ASN A 61 -11.27 -12.80 15.07
CA ASN A 61 -12.73 -12.66 14.97
C ASN A 61 -13.28 -14.06 14.65
N ALA A 62 -13.90 -14.69 15.64
CA ALA A 62 -14.16 -16.13 15.68
C ALA A 62 -14.71 -16.69 14.36
N GLY A 63 -13.87 -17.39 13.61
CA GLY A 63 -14.26 -18.24 12.48
C GLY A 63 -13.95 -17.75 11.06
N LYS A 64 -13.40 -16.54 10.84
CA LYS A 64 -12.99 -16.12 9.49
C LYS A 64 -11.48 -16.27 9.28
N PRO A 65 -11.03 -16.91 8.18
CA PRO A 65 -9.61 -17.00 7.86
C PRO A 65 -9.05 -15.60 7.59
N ILE A 66 -7.86 -15.33 8.13
CA ILE A 66 -7.11 -14.09 7.85
C ILE A 66 -6.86 -14.04 6.33
N PRO A 67 -7.28 -12.95 5.65
CA PRO A 67 -7.06 -12.84 4.22
C PRO A 67 -5.54 -12.81 3.94
N PRO A 68 -5.10 -13.41 2.83
CA PRO A 68 -3.69 -13.49 2.51
C PRO A 68 -3.13 -12.08 2.21
N TYR A 69 -1.83 -11.88 2.47
CA TYR A 69 -1.21 -10.55 2.49
C TYR A 69 -1.40 -9.75 1.19
N GLU A 70 -1.48 -10.42 0.05
CA GLU A 70 -1.65 -9.82 -1.28
C GLU A 70 -3.02 -9.16 -1.46
N ARG A 71 -3.97 -9.42 -0.55
CA ARG A 71 -5.28 -8.77 -0.51
C ARG A 71 -5.34 -7.61 0.49
N SER A 72 -4.24 -7.33 1.18
CA SER A 72 -4.17 -6.23 2.14
C SER A 72 -4.00 -4.88 1.46
N PHE A 73 -4.43 -3.82 2.15
CA PHE A 73 -4.15 -2.44 1.74
C PHE A 73 -2.63 -2.16 1.69
N ASP A 74 -1.87 -2.71 2.64
CA ASP A 74 -0.41 -2.63 2.69
C ASP A 74 0.24 -3.10 1.38
N PHE A 75 -0.25 -4.21 0.83
CA PHE A 75 0.22 -4.70 -0.45
C PHE A 75 -0.19 -3.80 -1.61
N THR A 76 -1.39 -3.22 -1.57
CA THR A 76 -1.85 -2.25 -2.57
C THR A 76 -0.97 -1.00 -2.58
N VAL A 77 -0.58 -0.48 -1.41
CA VAL A 77 0.37 0.64 -1.29
C VAL A 77 1.73 0.27 -1.90
N LEU A 78 2.23 -0.93 -1.61
CA LEU A 78 3.48 -1.41 -2.19
C LEU A 78 3.41 -1.51 -3.73
N LEU A 79 2.32 -2.03 -4.27
CA LEU A 79 2.09 -2.12 -5.72
C LEU A 79 2.10 -0.73 -6.36
N VAL A 80 1.33 0.21 -5.81
CA VAL A 80 1.26 1.58 -6.31
C VAL A 80 2.66 2.19 -6.30
N TRP A 81 3.42 2.04 -5.22
CA TRP A 81 4.79 2.54 -5.14
C TRP A 81 5.72 1.93 -6.21
N LEU A 82 5.69 0.60 -6.40
CA LEU A 82 6.49 -0.07 -7.43
C LEU A 82 6.20 0.48 -8.84
N PHE A 83 4.93 0.61 -9.20
CA PHE A 83 4.53 1.17 -10.51
C PHE A 83 4.86 2.66 -10.64
N CYS A 84 4.68 3.45 -9.58
CA CYS A 84 5.11 4.85 -9.57
C CYS A 84 6.62 4.98 -9.83
N LYS A 85 7.44 4.09 -9.26
CA LYS A 85 8.89 4.10 -9.47
C LYS A 85 9.30 3.60 -10.85
N TYR A 86 8.56 2.67 -11.43
CA TYR A 86 8.72 2.30 -12.82
C TYR A 86 8.52 3.49 -13.77
N LEU A 87 7.49 4.33 -13.52
CA LEU A 87 7.19 5.51 -14.34
C LEU A 87 8.14 6.69 -14.06
N ASN A 88 8.50 6.89 -12.79
CA ASN A 88 9.40 7.95 -12.36
C ASN A 88 10.45 7.39 -11.37
N PRO A 89 11.65 7.02 -11.86
CA PRO A 89 12.67 6.35 -11.05
C PRO A 89 13.42 7.30 -10.10
N VAL A 90 13.19 8.61 -10.19
CA VAL A 90 13.79 9.59 -9.27
C VAL A 90 13.04 9.53 -7.94
N GLU A 91 13.80 9.45 -6.84
CA GLU A 91 13.23 9.38 -5.50
C GLU A 91 13.35 10.70 -4.75
N THR A 92 12.26 11.08 -4.10
CA THR A 92 12.14 12.29 -3.25
C THR A 92 11.59 11.96 -1.87
N ILE A 93 11.37 10.66 -1.57
CA ILE A 93 10.79 10.17 -0.33
C ILE A 93 11.83 10.17 0.81
N ASN A 94 11.37 10.43 2.05
CA ASN A 94 12.20 10.40 3.26
C ASN A 94 12.55 8.97 3.72
N LYS A 95 13.59 8.82 4.55
CA LYS A 95 14.10 7.50 5.00
C LYS A 95 13.08 6.69 5.81
N GLU A 96 12.16 7.35 6.53
CA GLU A 96 11.11 6.71 7.32
C GLU A 96 10.11 5.97 6.42
N ALA A 97 9.62 6.64 5.37
CA ALA A 97 8.72 6.01 4.42
C ALA A 97 9.40 4.86 3.64
N LEU A 98 10.69 4.98 3.32
CA LEU A 98 11.46 3.86 2.76
C LEU A 98 11.57 2.67 3.73
N SER A 99 11.69 2.92 5.03
CA SER A 99 11.70 1.87 6.04
C SER A 99 10.33 1.17 6.13
N GLY A 100 9.24 1.93 6.03
CA GLY A 100 7.89 1.36 5.94
C GLY A 100 7.67 0.52 4.67
N LEU A 101 8.25 0.92 3.54
CA LEU A 101 8.21 0.12 2.29
C LEU A 101 9.03 -1.16 2.42
N LYS A 102 10.20 -1.09 3.06
CA LYS A 102 11.04 -2.26 3.35
C LYS A 102 10.26 -3.35 4.11
N VAL A 103 9.56 -2.97 5.18
CA VAL A 103 8.73 -3.92 5.96
C VAL A 103 7.66 -4.59 5.10
N ARG A 104 7.03 -3.84 4.18
CA ARG A 104 6.02 -4.39 3.25
C ARG A 104 6.63 -5.39 2.30
N VAL A 105 7.80 -5.11 1.75
CA VAL A 105 8.53 -6.07 0.89
C VAL A 105 8.92 -7.33 1.65
N GLU A 106 9.39 -7.21 2.89
CA GLU A 106 9.71 -8.35 3.76
C GLU A 106 8.47 -9.23 4.04
N LYS A 107 7.29 -8.61 4.25
CA LYS A 107 6.02 -9.35 4.37
C LYS A 107 5.67 -10.11 3.10
N VAL A 108 5.91 -9.56 1.90
CA VAL A 108 5.73 -10.32 0.66
C VAL A 108 6.63 -11.55 0.67
N ILE A 109 7.91 -11.41 0.98
CA ILE A 109 8.87 -12.51 0.90
C ILE A 109 8.52 -13.63 1.90
N SER A 110 8.18 -13.25 3.13
CA SER A 110 7.96 -14.19 4.25
C SER A 110 6.56 -14.79 4.28
N SER A 111 5.53 -14.02 3.94
CA SER A 111 4.14 -14.34 4.29
C SER A 111 3.21 -14.48 3.08
N SER A 112 3.65 -14.11 1.88
CA SER A 112 2.83 -14.28 0.68
C SER A 112 2.77 -15.73 0.20
N SER A 113 1.68 -16.06 -0.46
CA SER A 113 1.42 -17.27 -1.24
C SER A 113 2.05 -17.24 -2.64
N PHE A 114 2.71 -16.14 -3.02
CA PHE A 114 3.36 -16.02 -4.33
C PHE A 114 4.40 -17.10 -4.60
N SER A 115 4.63 -17.35 -5.88
CA SER A 115 5.64 -18.29 -6.33
C SER A 115 7.04 -17.86 -5.90
N GLN A 116 7.94 -18.84 -5.76
CA GLN A 116 9.34 -18.56 -5.44
C GLN A 116 10.01 -17.62 -6.45
N PRO A 117 9.82 -17.76 -7.79
CA PRO A 117 10.29 -16.79 -8.76
C PRO A 117 9.88 -15.34 -8.46
N LEU A 118 8.60 -15.09 -8.16
CA LEU A 118 8.14 -13.73 -7.86
C LEU A 118 8.70 -13.23 -6.52
N LYS A 119 8.78 -14.09 -5.50
CA LYS A 119 9.46 -13.74 -4.24
C LYS A 119 10.91 -13.31 -4.46
N MET A 120 11.63 -13.95 -5.39
CA MET A 120 13.00 -13.54 -5.74
C MET A 120 13.05 -12.16 -6.41
N GLU A 121 12.03 -11.77 -7.17
CA GLU A 121 11.93 -10.39 -7.68
C GLU A 121 11.75 -9.38 -6.54
N PHE A 122 10.95 -9.70 -5.52
CA PHE A 122 10.82 -8.86 -4.32
C PHE A 122 12.11 -8.80 -3.49
N VAL A 123 12.93 -9.86 -3.47
CA VAL A 123 14.27 -9.82 -2.85
C VAL A 123 15.17 -8.79 -3.55
N LYS A 124 15.08 -8.62 -4.87
CA LYS A 124 15.84 -7.57 -5.57
C LYS A 124 15.42 -6.18 -5.08
N VAL A 125 14.12 -5.95 -4.94
CA VAL A 125 13.58 -4.70 -4.40
C VAL A 125 14.07 -4.45 -2.97
N LEU A 126 14.06 -5.48 -2.12
CA LEU A 126 14.55 -5.38 -0.75
C LEU A 126 16.03 -5.01 -0.70
N ASN A 127 16.86 -5.68 -1.52
CA ASN A 127 18.29 -5.39 -1.58
C ASN A 127 18.56 -3.97 -2.08
N ASP A 128 17.81 -3.51 -3.06
CA ASP A 128 17.95 -2.16 -3.61
C ASP A 128 17.46 -1.07 -2.64
N LEU A 129 16.40 -1.34 -1.86
CA LEU A 129 15.98 -0.48 -0.73
C LEU A 129 17.07 -0.38 0.34
N ASN A 130 17.66 -1.51 0.74
CA ASN A 130 18.75 -1.52 1.72
C ASN A 130 19.96 -0.72 1.22
N ARG A 131 20.35 -0.89 -0.05
CA ARG A 131 21.39 -0.10 -0.69
C ARG A 131 21.04 1.40 -0.64
N PHE A 132 19.83 1.76 -1.07
CA PHE A 132 19.38 3.15 -1.14
C PHE A 132 19.44 3.85 0.23
N LEU A 133 19.12 3.13 1.31
CA LEU A 133 19.14 3.65 2.69
C LEU A 133 20.56 3.91 3.23
N VAL A 134 21.55 3.14 2.76
CA VAL A 134 22.94 3.17 3.24
C VAL A 134 23.82 4.06 2.39
N GLU A 135 23.61 4.11 1.07
CA GLU A 135 24.36 4.99 0.18
C GLU A 135 24.13 6.46 0.53
N ASP A 136 25.18 7.27 0.37
CA ASP A 136 25.07 8.73 0.46
C ASP A 136 24.08 9.27 -0.58
N ASP A 137 23.55 10.47 -0.33
CA ASP A 137 22.65 11.11 -1.27
C ASP A 137 23.44 11.81 -2.38
N TYR A 138 23.05 11.56 -3.63
CA TYR A 138 23.64 12.17 -4.81
C TYR A 138 22.57 12.56 -5.82
N GLU A 139 22.93 13.43 -6.75
CA GLU A 139 22.00 13.94 -7.75
C GLU A 139 21.46 12.81 -8.61
N ASN A 140 20.13 12.78 -8.79
CA ASN A 140 19.43 11.75 -9.55
C ASN A 140 19.64 10.32 -9.00
N LYS A 141 19.80 10.13 -7.69
CA LYS A 141 19.78 8.80 -7.06
C LYS A 141 18.48 8.07 -7.39
N ARG A 142 18.61 6.83 -7.88
CA ARG A 142 17.49 6.02 -8.40
C ARG A 142 17.57 4.61 -7.87
N PHE A 143 16.43 3.92 -7.93
CA PHE A 143 16.38 2.48 -7.77
C PHE A 143 16.80 1.76 -9.05
N TYR A 144 17.61 0.74 -8.88
CA TYR A 144 18.00 -0.21 -9.92
C TYR A 144 16.82 -1.08 -10.35
N PHE A 145 15.94 -1.48 -9.43
CA PHE A 145 14.78 -2.31 -9.76
C PHE A 145 13.82 -1.61 -10.74
N SER A 146 13.83 -0.27 -10.77
CA SER A 146 12.99 0.54 -11.65
C SER A 146 13.58 0.75 -13.05
N SER A 147 14.85 0.39 -13.26
CA SER A 147 15.57 0.68 -14.50
C SER A 147 15.40 -0.47 -15.50
N PRO A 148 14.74 -0.28 -16.67
CA PRO A 148 14.35 -1.38 -17.57
C PRO A 148 15.52 -2.16 -18.18
N ASN A 149 16.73 -1.60 -18.20
CA ASN A 149 17.93 -2.23 -18.75
C ASN A 149 18.92 -2.69 -17.66
N HIS A 150 18.50 -2.70 -16.39
CA HIS A 150 19.34 -3.14 -15.29
C HIS A 150 19.14 -4.64 -15.03
N ASN A 151 20.21 -5.39 -14.71
CA ASN A 151 20.11 -6.81 -14.38
C ASN A 151 19.29 -7.09 -13.10
N LEU A 152 19.16 -6.08 -12.25
CA LEU A 152 18.30 -6.08 -11.05
C LEU A 152 16.90 -5.50 -11.29
N ALA A 153 16.53 -5.22 -12.55
CA ALA A 153 15.18 -4.75 -12.88
C ALA A 153 14.12 -5.73 -12.35
N PHE A 154 13.04 -5.18 -11.81
CA PHE A 154 11.91 -5.96 -11.33
C PHE A 154 11.09 -6.47 -12.53
N ASN A 155 10.79 -7.76 -12.53
CA ASN A 155 9.95 -8.35 -13.58
C ASN A 155 8.46 -8.16 -13.31
N TYR A 156 7.91 -7.04 -13.80
CA TYR A 156 6.48 -6.71 -13.65
C TYR A 156 5.54 -7.71 -14.33
N PHE A 157 5.99 -8.45 -15.36
CA PHE A 157 5.16 -9.47 -15.99
C PHE A 157 4.87 -10.64 -15.06
N LEU A 158 5.84 -11.09 -14.26
CA LEU A 158 5.62 -12.14 -13.26
C LEU A 158 4.59 -11.71 -12.22
N LEU A 159 4.70 -10.47 -11.74
CA LEU A 159 3.78 -9.90 -10.77
C LEU A 159 2.34 -9.85 -11.30
N ILE A 160 2.15 -9.29 -12.49
CA ILE A 160 0.81 -9.15 -13.08
C ILE A 160 0.19 -10.52 -13.34
N ASN A 161 0.96 -11.48 -13.85
CA ASN A 161 0.48 -12.83 -14.13
C ASN A 161 -0.01 -13.54 -12.86
N GLU A 162 0.73 -13.45 -11.75
CA GLU A 162 0.30 -14.08 -10.49
C GLU A 162 -0.89 -13.35 -9.85
N VAL A 163 -0.91 -12.02 -9.89
CA VAL A 163 -2.05 -11.25 -9.39
C VAL A 163 -3.32 -11.59 -10.18
N TRP A 164 -3.24 -11.75 -11.50
CA TRP A 164 -4.39 -12.15 -12.32
C TRP A 164 -4.78 -13.61 -12.13
N ALA A 165 -3.82 -14.52 -12.04
CA ALA A 165 -4.10 -15.94 -11.76
C ALA A 165 -4.78 -16.14 -10.40
N SER A 166 -4.50 -15.29 -9.41
CA SER A 166 -5.14 -15.34 -8.09
C SER A 166 -6.62 -14.91 -8.04
N ARG A 167 -7.16 -14.40 -9.17
CA ARG A 167 -8.56 -13.96 -9.29
C ARG A 167 -9.48 -14.97 -10.00
N THR A 168 -8.91 -15.98 -10.65
CA THR A 168 -9.62 -17.11 -11.28
C THR A 168 -9.66 -18.31 -10.36
#